data_AF-A0A1Q7G853-F1
#
_entry.id   AF-A0A1Q7G853-F1
#
_cell.length_a   1.000
_cell.length_b   1.000
_cell.length_c   1.000
_cell.angle_alpha   90.00
_cell.angle_beta   90.00
_cell.angle_gamma   90.00
#
_symmetry.space_group_name_H-M   'P 1'
#
loop_
_entity.id
_entity.type
_entity.pdbx_description
1 polymer ?
#
loop_
_entity_poly.entity_id
_entity_poly.type
_entity_poly.pdbx_seq_one_letter_code
_entity_poly.pdbx_strand_id
1 'polypeptide(L)'
;MCWGYITGKLSSSPLHINVNPYLLLFLAALPDVDLLLGVFGIHHRTWTHSILIWSVAFAPFFIKYKRNTIPYFVAVISHIILGDAIVGRINPIWPIGKFNFSLGYGLLSIENIALEAAGLAIFLFWAFKSKEARTSFFGKSRRNLWSILSILTLAGFILFTYSFNVTSDAFEEYGILKPSRLIDSTPLITGHQLFPIELAMHVILLVFLSVSLIQGLRRQSRETTLKS
;
A
#
# COMPACT_ATOMS: atom_id res chain seq x y z
N MET A 1 0.23 -0.58 2.40
CA MET A 1 -1.23 -0.26 2.25
C MET A 1 -1.93 0.25 3.52
N CYS A 2 -2.01 -0.53 4.60
CA CYS A 2 -2.83 -0.18 5.78
C CYS A 2 -2.42 1.15 6.45
N TRP A 3 -1.12 1.42 6.54
CA TRP A 3 -0.61 2.70 7.04
C TRP A 3 -1.07 3.90 6.22
N GLY A 4 -1.20 3.78 4.90
CA GLY A 4 -1.72 4.86 4.06
C GLY A 4 -3.22 5.10 4.22
N TYR A 5 -4.00 4.05 4.50
CA TYR A 5 -5.37 4.27 4.98
C TYR A 5 -5.39 5.03 6.31
N ILE A 6 -4.57 4.63 7.28
CA ILE A 6 -4.55 5.23 8.63
C ILE A 6 -4.15 6.71 8.54
N THR A 7 -3.03 7.03 7.90
CA THR A 7 -2.52 8.40 7.77
C THR A 7 -3.42 9.27 6.90
N GLY A 8 -3.95 8.74 5.79
CA GLY A 8 -4.95 9.41 4.97
C GLY A 8 -6.24 9.69 5.75
N LYS A 9 -6.72 8.73 6.54
CA LYS A 9 -7.92 8.92 7.37
C LYS A 9 -7.69 9.96 8.46
N LEU A 10 -6.54 9.91 9.14
CA LEU A 10 -6.19 10.88 10.19
C LEU A 10 -6.07 12.29 9.62
N SER A 11 -5.43 12.48 8.46
CA SER A 11 -5.35 13.79 7.81
C SER A 11 -6.70 14.29 7.27
N SER A 12 -7.64 13.40 6.95
CA SER A 12 -9.00 13.79 6.53
C SER A 12 -9.88 14.32 7.66
N SER A 13 -9.63 13.89 8.90
CA SER A 13 -10.53 14.15 10.03
C SER A 13 -10.61 15.62 10.43
N PRO A 14 -9.49 16.36 10.64
CA PRO A 14 -9.52 17.80 10.96
C PRO A 14 -10.11 18.65 9.84
N LEU A 15 -10.10 18.14 8.60
CA LEU A 15 -10.58 18.84 7.42
C LEU A 15 -12.03 18.50 7.07
N HIS A 16 -12.66 17.58 7.84
CA HIS A 16 -14.00 17.05 7.58
C HIS A 16 -14.18 16.51 6.15
N ILE A 17 -13.13 15.89 5.59
CA ILE A 17 -13.15 15.35 4.24
C ILE A 17 -13.66 13.91 4.26
N ASN A 18 -14.70 13.63 3.47
CA ASN A 18 -15.17 12.28 3.24
C ASN A 18 -14.28 11.59 2.20
N VAL A 19 -13.39 10.72 2.66
CA VAL A 19 -12.45 9.97 1.82
C VAL A 19 -13.03 8.65 1.36
N ASN A 20 -12.66 8.21 0.16
CA ASN A 20 -12.90 6.85 -0.27
C ASN A 20 -11.79 5.95 0.32
N PRO A 21 -12.13 4.98 1.20
CA PRO A 21 -11.13 4.18 1.89
C PRO A 21 -10.31 3.29 0.94
N TYR A 22 -10.90 2.81 -0.16
CA TYR A 22 -10.19 1.97 -1.12
C TYR A 22 -9.19 2.76 -1.95
N LEU A 23 -9.50 4.02 -2.26
CA LEU A 23 -8.54 4.90 -2.94
C LEU A 23 -7.34 5.20 -2.04
N LEU A 24 -7.54 5.37 -0.73
CA LEU A 24 -6.40 5.52 0.20
C LEU A 24 -5.52 4.27 0.22
N LEU A 25 -6.12 3.08 0.31
CA LEU A 25 -5.39 1.81 0.29
C LEU A 25 -4.63 1.60 -1.03
N PHE A 26 -5.28 1.87 -2.17
CA PHE A 26 -4.67 1.75 -3.49
C PHE A 26 -3.51 2.71 -3.68
N LEU A 27 -3.71 4.01 -3.38
CA LEU A 27 -2.67 5.02 -3.53
C LEU A 27 -1.46 4.73 -2.63
N ALA A 28 -1.69 4.14 -1.46
CA ALA A 28 -0.63 3.69 -0.57
C ALA A 28 0.14 2.45 -1.03
N ALA A 29 -0.32 1.73 -2.06
CA ALA A 29 0.43 0.65 -2.72
C ALA A 29 1.00 1.09 -4.07
N LEU A 30 0.62 2.27 -4.55
CA LEU A 30 0.93 2.70 -5.90
C LEU A 30 2.45 2.89 -6.15
N PRO A 31 3.27 3.34 -5.18
CA PRO A 31 4.73 3.38 -5.37
C PRO A 31 5.35 2.04 -5.79
N ASP A 32 4.92 0.93 -5.17
CA ASP A 32 5.44 -0.43 -5.41
C ASP A 32 4.97 -1.05 -6.72
N VAL A 33 4.08 -0.39 -7.48
CA VAL A 33 3.71 -0.87 -8.81
C VAL A 33 4.94 -0.91 -9.74
N ASP A 34 5.99 -0.14 -9.43
CA ASP A 34 7.28 -0.22 -10.13
C ASP A 34 7.95 -1.60 -10.08
N LEU A 35 7.63 -2.45 -9.08
CA LEU A 35 8.08 -3.84 -9.01
C LEU A 35 7.60 -4.63 -10.24
N LEU A 36 6.37 -4.40 -10.66
CA LEU A 36 5.80 -5.02 -11.87
C LEU A 36 6.36 -4.37 -13.15
N LEU A 37 6.92 -3.16 -13.05
CA LEU A 37 7.52 -2.46 -14.16
C LEU A 37 9.01 -2.77 -14.35
N GLY A 38 9.62 -3.55 -13.46
CA GLY A 38 11.01 -4.00 -13.58
C GLY A 38 11.32 -4.67 -14.92
N VAL A 39 10.35 -5.40 -15.48
CA VAL A 39 10.44 -6.02 -16.82
C VAL A 39 10.62 -5.00 -17.96
N PHE A 40 10.31 -3.72 -17.72
CA PHE A 40 10.50 -2.62 -18.65
C PHE A 40 11.75 -1.77 -18.34
N GLY A 41 12.64 -2.23 -17.45
CA GLY A 41 13.89 -1.54 -17.09
C GLY A 41 13.72 -0.45 -16.03
N ILE A 42 12.54 -0.36 -15.41
CA ILE A 42 12.26 0.58 -14.33
C ILE A 42 12.84 0.02 -13.03
N HIS A 43 13.77 0.77 -12.45
CA HIS A 43 14.40 0.36 -11.20
C HIS A 43 13.49 0.71 -10.02
N HIS A 44 13.25 -0.27 -9.16
CA HIS A 44 12.49 -0.09 -7.93
C HIS A 44 13.15 1.00 -7.04
N ARG A 45 12.34 1.74 -6.28
CA ARG A 45 12.80 2.81 -5.36
C ARG A 45 13.46 4.04 -6.00
N THR A 46 13.14 4.28 -7.28
CA THR A 46 13.58 5.49 -7.99
C THR A 46 12.44 6.52 -8.08
N TRP A 47 11.92 6.76 -9.28
CA TRP A 47 10.86 7.72 -9.60
C TRP A 47 9.53 7.54 -8.82
N THR A 48 8.99 6.34 -8.69
CA THR A 48 7.74 6.06 -7.95
C THR A 48 7.89 6.16 -6.44
N HIS A 49 9.11 6.27 -5.94
CA HIS A 49 9.43 6.43 -4.52
C HIS A 49 9.98 7.83 -4.21
N SER A 50 9.83 8.75 -5.18
CA SER A 50 10.22 10.14 -5.03
C SER A 50 9.03 11.00 -4.59
N ILE A 51 9.17 11.65 -3.44
CA ILE A 51 8.22 12.63 -2.93
C ILE A 51 8.07 13.79 -3.92
N LEU A 52 9.17 14.17 -4.60
CA LEU A 52 9.16 15.23 -5.61
C LEU A 52 8.25 14.86 -6.78
N ILE A 53 8.42 13.65 -7.34
CA ILE A 53 7.61 13.17 -8.46
C ILE A 53 6.14 13.11 -8.06
N TRP A 54 5.82 12.58 -6.88
CA TRP A 54 4.45 12.56 -6.39
C TRP A 54 3.88 13.96 -6.14
N SER A 55 4.69 14.91 -5.67
CA SER A 55 4.25 16.29 -5.49
C SER A 55 3.86 16.95 -6.81
N VAL A 56 4.66 16.72 -7.86
CA VAL A 56 4.36 17.20 -9.23
C VAL A 56 3.11 16.51 -9.78
N ALA A 57 3.01 15.19 -9.64
CA ALA A 57 1.86 14.42 -10.11
C ALA A 57 0.54 14.84 -9.40
N PHE A 58 0.62 15.21 -8.12
CA PHE A 58 -0.53 15.68 -7.35
C PHE A 58 -0.82 17.18 -7.52
N ALA A 59 0.09 17.99 -8.07
CA ALA A 59 -0.11 19.42 -8.29
C ALA A 59 -1.43 19.77 -9.01
N PRO A 60 -1.81 19.14 -10.16
CA PRO A 60 -3.10 19.42 -10.79
C PRO A 60 -4.29 19.06 -9.90
N PHE A 61 -4.18 18.03 -9.06
CA PHE A 61 -5.22 17.66 -8.12
C PHE A 61 -5.32 18.67 -6.96
N PHE A 62 -4.20 19.20 -6.47
CA PHE A 62 -4.21 20.29 -5.50
C PHE A 62 -4.83 21.57 -6.08
N ILE A 63 -4.57 21.90 -7.34
CA ILE A 63 -5.18 23.06 -8.00
C ILE A 63 -6.70 22.87 -8.12
N LYS A 64 -7.15 21.70 -8.61
CA LYS A 64 -8.56 21.43 -8.89
C LYS A 64 -9.40 21.13 -7.65
N TYR A 65 -8.93 20.24 -6.79
CA TYR A 65 -9.67 19.70 -5.64
C TYR A 65 -9.21 20.27 -4.30
N LYS A 66 -8.15 21.09 -4.28
CA LYS A 66 -7.69 21.85 -3.11
C LYS A 66 -7.42 20.91 -1.92
N ARG A 67 -7.95 21.24 -0.74
CA ARG A 67 -7.80 20.47 0.49
C ARG A 67 -8.29 19.01 0.38
N ASN A 68 -9.23 18.72 -0.52
CA ASN A 68 -9.75 17.35 -0.69
C ASN A 68 -8.69 16.37 -1.19
N THR A 69 -7.59 16.88 -1.77
CA THR A 69 -6.45 16.09 -2.25
C THR A 69 -5.52 15.65 -1.12
N ILE A 70 -5.48 16.39 -0.01
CA ILE A 70 -4.53 16.17 1.09
C ILE A 70 -4.52 14.71 1.59
N PRO A 71 -5.67 14.08 1.91
CA PRO A 71 -5.67 12.71 2.43
C PRO A 71 -5.10 11.68 1.47
N TYR A 72 -5.34 11.86 0.18
CA TYR A 72 -4.87 10.98 -0.88
C TYR A 72 -3.38 11.14 -1.13
N PHE A 73 -2.88 12.39 -1.11
CA PHE A 73 -1.44 12.66 -1.18
C PHE A 73 -0.72 12.08 0.04
N VAL A 74 -1.24 12.30 1.25
CA VAL A 74 -0.69 11.74 2.49
C VAL A 74 -0.64 10.20 2.43
N ALA A 75 -1.66 9.54 1.88
CA ALA A 75 -1.64 8.09 1.73
C ALA A 75 -0.46 7.60 0.88
N VAL A 76 -0.17 8.26 -0.25
CA VAL A 76 0.99 7.92 -1.09
C VAL A 76 2.30 8.18 -0.34
N ILE A 77 2.47 9.38 0.23
CA ILE A 77 3.70 9.77 0.90
C ILE A 77 3.99 8.89 2.13
N SER A 78 2.94 8.39 2.80
CA SER A 78 3.11 7.47 3.92
C SER A 78 3.83 6.18 3.56
N HIS A 79 3.70 5.69 2.33
CA HIS A 79 4.43 4.52 1.86
C HIS A 79 5.94 4.80 1.87
N ILE A 80 6.32 5.93 1.29
CA ILE A 80 7.72 6.34 1.16
C ILE A 80 8.34 6.66 2.53
N ILE A 81 7.61 7.37 3.40
CA ILE A 81 8.14 7.84 4.69
C ILE A 81 8.03 6.80 5.81
N LEU A 82 7.01 5.92 5.80
CA LEU A 82 6.81 4.94 6.86
C LEU A 82 7.16 3.51 6.42
N GLY A 83 6.88 3.13 5.17
CA GLY A 83 7.25 1.83 4.64
C GLY A 83 8.74 1.79 4.31
N ASP A 84 9.12 2.47 3.23
CA ASP A 84 10.49 2.35 2.71
C ASP A 84 11.56 3.06 3.55
N ALA A 85 11.19 4.06 4.34
CA ALA A 85 12.16 4.61 5.30
C ALA A 85 12.65 3.55 6.30
N ILE A 86 11.86 2.51 6.55
CA ILE A 86 12.24 1.40 7.42
C ILE A 86 12.96 0.33 6.59
N VAL A 87 12.45 0.03 5.40
CA VAL A 87 12.97 -1.03 4.53
C VAL A 87 13.79 -0.48 3.37
N GLY A 88 15.08 -0.85 3.34
CA GLY A 88 15.98 -0.58 2.21
C GLY A 88 16.17 0.90 1.83
N ARG A 89 17.08 1.20 0.90
CA ARG A 89 17.45 2.59 0.59
C ARG A 89 16.48 3.24 -0.39
N ILE A 90 15.94 4.39 0.00
CA ILE A 90 15.21 5.28 -0.91
C ILE A 90 15.92 6.60 -1.12
N ASN A 91 15.59 7.23 -2.24
CA ASN A 91 15.96 8.61 -2.54
C ASN A 91 14.71 9.48 -2.76
N PRO A 92 14.15 10.06 -1.68
CA PRO A 92 12.90 10.83 -1.72
C PRO A 92 12.93 12.06 -2.65
N ILE A 93 14.12 12.56 -3.00
CA ILE A 93 14.32 13.76 -3.84
C ILE A 93 14.82 13.42 -5.25
N TRP A 94 14.79 12.14 -5.66
CA TRP A 94 15.14 11.75 -7.02
C TRP A 94 14.31 12.55 -8.05
N PRO A 95 14.90 13.03 -9.16
CA PRO A 95 16.26 12.82 -9.64
C PRO A 95 17.27 13.92 -9.23
N ILE A 96 16.86 14.92 -8.45
CA ILE A 96 17.61 16.18 -8.28
C ILE A 96 18.92 15.99 -7.50
N GLY A 97 18.99 15.02 -6.58
CA GLY A 97 20.19 14.74 -5.81
C GLY A 97 20.22 13.30 -5.33
N LYS A 98 21.35 12.88 -4.73
CA LYS A 98 21.49 11.57 -4.08
C LYS A 98 21.34 11.73 -2.57
N PHE A 99 20.12 11.55 -2.05
CA PHE A 99 19.86 11.53 -0.61
C PHE A 99 19.40 10.13 -0.22
N ASN A 100 20.24 9.37 0.48
CA ASN A 100 19.86 8.04 0.94
C ASN A 100 19.16 8.18 2.30
N PHE A 101 17.86 7.89 2.32
CA PHE A 101 17.06 7.86 3.55
C PHE A 101 16.59 6.44 3.80
N SER A 102 16.92 5.87 4.96
CA SER A 102 16.55 4.50 5.35
C SER A 102 17.08 4.15 6.74
N LEU A 103 16.36 3.31 7.48
CA LEU A 103 16.87 2.59 8.65
C LEU A 103 17.63 1.30 8.25
N GLY A 104 17.39 0.80 7.04
CA GLY A 104 18.17 -0.28 6.43
C GLY A 104 17.71 -1.69 6.80
N TYR A 105 16.52 -1.86 7.37
CA TYR A 105 15.98 -3.19 7.69
C TYR A 105 15.63 -3.97 6.42
N GLY A 106 15.70 -5.30 6.52
CA GLY A 106 15.24 -6.20 5.47
C GLY A 106 13.71 -6.21 5.35
N LEU A 107 13.19 -6.53 4.16
CA LEU A 107 11.74 -6.64 3.93
C LEU A 107 11.11 -7.71 4.82
N LEU A 108 11.79 -8.86 4.98
CA LEU A 108 11.35 -9.97 5.85
C LEU A 108 11.94 -9.89 7.27
N SER A 109 12.30 -8.69 7.72
CA SER A 109 12.76 -8.48 9.08
C SER A 109 11.59 -8.51 10.07
N ILE A 110 11.88 -8.83 11.34
CA ILE A 110 10.87 -8.83 12.39
C ILE A 110 10.31 -7.41 12.61
N GLU A 111 11.14 -6.38 12.44
CA GLU A 111 10.75 -4.98 12.57
C GLU A 111 9.73 -4.58 11.51
N ASN A 112 9.98 -4.94 10.24
CA ASN A 112 9.03 -4.66 9.16
C ASN A 112 7.72 -5.41 9.38
N ILE A 113 7.79 -6.73 9.65
CA ILE A 113 6.59 -7.56 9.82
C ILE A 113 5.78 -7.12 11.03
N ALA A 114 6.42 -6.76 12.14
CA ALA A 114 5.72 -6.22 13.30
C ALA A 114 5.01 -4.91 12.98
N LEU A 115 5.64 -4.03 12.20
CA LEU A 115 5.04 -2.76 11.76
C LEU A 115 3.86 -2.99 10.82
N GLU A 116 3.99 -3.90 9.85
CA GLU A 116 2.91 -4.25 8.93
C GLU A 116 1.73 -4.89 9.67
N ALA A 117 2.01 -5.82 10.58
CA ALA A 117 1.01 -6.44 11.44
C ALA A 117 0.29 -5.41 12.32
N ALA A 118 1.02 -4.47 12.93
CA ALA A 118 0.44 -3.38 13.69
C ALA A 118 -0.45 -2.49 12.82
N GLY A 119 0.02 -2.13 11.63
CA GLY A 119 -0.75 -1.37 10.65
C GLY A 119 -2.05 -2.07 10.25
N LEU A 120 -1.99 -3.38 9.97
CA LEU A 120 -3.16 -4.21 9.66
C LEU A 120 -4.13 -4.28 10.85
N ALA A 121 -3.63 -4.52 12.06
CA ALA A 121 -4.46 -4.60 13.26
C ALA A 121 -5.19 -3.27 13.53
N ILE A 122 -4.48 -2.14 13.44
CA ILE A 122 -5.08 -0.80 13.61
C ILE A 122 -6.10 -0.51 12.49
N PHE A 123 -5.79 -0.89 11.24
CA PHE A 123 -6.72 -0.77 10.13
C PHE A 123 -8.01 -1.55 10.39
N LEU A 124 -7.91 -2.84 10.76
CA LEU A 124 -9.06 -3.70 11.04
C LEU A 124 -9.86 -3.15 12.22
N PHE A 125 -9.18 -2.75 13.30
CA PHE A 125 -9.83 -2.08 14.42
C PHE A 125 -10.66 -0.88 13.94
N TRP A 126 -10.09 0.01 13.14
CA TRP A 126 -10.80 1.18 12.59
C TRP A 126 -11.97 0.78 11.68
N ALA A 127 -11.79 -0.22 10.82
CA ALA A 127 -12.83 -0.70 9.92
C ALA A 127 -14.04 -1.27 10.68
N PHE A 128 -13.81 -1.86 11.86
CA PHE A 128 -14.85 -2.47 12.69
C PHE A 128 -15.31 -1.64 13.90
N LYS A 129 -14.61 -0.54 14.22
CA LYS A 129 -14.83 0.28 15.44
C LYS A 129 -16.26 0.79 15.58
N SER A 130 -16.91 1.18 14.48
CA SER A 130 -18.25 1.76 14.51
C SER A 130 -19.17 1.21 13.42
N LYS A 131 -20.48 1.43 13.56
CA LYS A 131 -21.46 1.05 12.53
C LYS A 131 -21.22 1.81 11.23
N GLU A 132 -20.86 3.08 11.32
CA GLU A 132 -20.57 3.97 10.19
C GLU A 132 -19.32 3.50 9.45
N ALA A 133 -18.24 3.16 10.17
CA ALA A 133 -17.02 2.61 9.59
C ALA A 133 -17.29 1.30 8.85
N ARG A 134 -17.98 0.35 9.52
CA ARG A 134 -18.39 -0.92 8.90
C ARG A 134 -19.27 -0.70 7.68
N THR A 135 -20.19 0.26 7.72
CA THR A 135 -21.06 0.59 6.58
C THR A 135 -20.26 1.21 5.44
N SER A 136 -19.19 1.95 5.73
CA SER A 136 -18.30 2.50 4.71
C SER A 136 -17.56 1.42 3.92
N PHE A 137 -17.25 0.29 4.55
CA PHE A 137 -16.55 -0.83 3.90
C PHE A 137 -17.48 -1.94 3.40
N PHE A 138 -18.52 -2.28 4.15
CA PHE A 138 -19.37 -3.46 3.88
C PHE A 138 -20.82 -3.10 3.55
N GLY A 139 -21.18 -1.81 3.60
CA GLY A 139 -22.46 -1.35 3.11
C GLY A 139 -22.60 -1.60 1.61
N LYS A 140 -23.83 -1.85 1.15
CA LYS A 140 -24.16 -1.94 -0.28
C LYS A 140 -23.96 -0.55 -0.91
N SER A 141 -22.78 -0.31 -1.49
CA SER A 141 -22.40 1.00 -2.00
C SER A 141 -21.57 0.88 -3.28
N ARG A 142 -21.84 1.76 -4.26
CA ARG A 142 -21.03 1.85 -5.49
C ARG A 142 -19.57 2.21 -5.21
N ARG A 143 -19.30 2.87 -4.07
CA ARG A 143 -17.92 3.17 -3.65
C ARG A 143 -17.09 1.92 -3.45
N ASN A 144 -17.71 0.78 -3.12
CA ASN A 144 -17.01 -0.48 -2.89
C ASN A 144 -16.41 -1.04 -4.18
N LEU A 145 -16.88 -0.62 -5.36
CA LEU A 145 -16.26 -1.04 -6.63
C LEU A 145 -14.80 -0.59 -6.73
N TRP A 146 -14.44 0.52 -6.08
CA TRP A 146 -13.05 1.00 -6.03
C TRP A 146 -12.10 0.05 -5.28
N SER A 147 -12.63 -0.89 -4.49
CA SER A 147 -11.80 -1.95 -3.88
C SER A 147 -11.09 -2.82 -4.91
N ILE A 148 -11.60 -2.90 -6.15
CA ILE A 148 -10.95 -3.65 -7.23
C ILE A 148 -9.51 -3.17 -7.47
N LEU A 149 -9.24 -1.87 -7.35
CA LEU A 149 -7.91 -1.33 -7.55
C LEU A 149 -6.93 -1.86 -6.49
N SER A 150 -7.36 -1.83 -5.22
CA SER A 150 -6.57 -2.37 -4.11
C SER A 150 -6.41 -3.89 -4.21
N ILE A 151 -7.43 -4.61 -4.68
CA ILE A 151 -7.38 -6.06 -4.90
C ILE A 151 -6.35 -6.38 -6.00
N LEU A 152 -6.37 -5.65 -7.11
CA LEU A 152 -5.45 -5.88 -8.22
C LEU A 152 -3.99 -5.63 -7.82
N THR A 153 -3.70 -4.55 -7.08
CA THR A 153 -2.33 -4.30 -6.58
C THR A 153 -1.87 -5.40 -5.64
N LEU A 154 -2.74 -5.83 -4.72
CA LEU A 154 -2.40 -6.82 -3.71
C LEU A 154 -2.24 -8.24 -4.30
N ALA A 155 -3.15 -8.64 -5.19
CA ALA A 155 -3.07 -9.90 -5.91
C ALA A 155 -1.87 -9.92 -6.87
N GLY A 156 -1.56 -8.80 -7.52
CA GLY A 156 -0.39 -8.65 -8.36
C GLY A 156 0.91 -8.86 -7.58
N PHE A 157 1.01 -8.29 -6.38
CA PHE A 157 2.16 -8.52 -5.48
C PHE A 157 2.27 -9.99 -5.05
N ILE A 158 1.17 -10.62 -4.62
CA ILE A 158 1.17 -12.05 -4.24
C ILE A 158 1.59 -12.93 -5.42
N LEU A 159 1.11 -12.63 -6.63
CA LEU A 159 1.48 -13.37 -7.82
C LEU A 159 2.96 -13.16 -8.16
N PHE A 160 3.46 -11.92 -8.05
CA PHE A 160 4.87 -11.60 -8.23
C PHE A 160 5.75 -12.43 -7.29
N THR A 161 5.45 -12.45 -5.97
CA THR A 161 6.23 -13.25 -5.03
C THR A 161 6.17 -14.74 -5.36
N TYR A 162 5.00 -15.26 -5.73
CA TYR A 162 4.85 -16.65 -6.14
C TYR A 162 5.65 -16.99 -7.42
N SER A 163 5.52 -16.19 -8.48
CA SER A 163 6.12 -16.44 -9.78
C SER A 163 7.65 -16.39 -9.76
N PHE A 164 8.24 -15.56 -8.91
CA PHE A 164 9.69 -15.48 -8.75
C PHE A 164 10.24 -16.42 -7.67
N ASN A 165 9.41 -17.37 -7.20
CA ASN A 165 9.76 -18.43 -6.25
C ASN A 165 10.62 -17.94 -5.09
N VAL A 166 10.32 -16.75 -4.55
CA VAL A 166 11.18 -15.89 -3.72
C VAL A 166 12.30 -16.66 -3.00
N THR A 167 13.38 -16.95 -3.71
CA THR A 167 14.67 -17.18 -3.12
C THR A 167 15.26 -15.78 -2.88
N SER A 168 16.16 -15.65 -1.90
CA SER A 168 16.93 -14.42 -1.66
C SER A 168 17.47 -13.78 -2.94
N ASP A 169 17.76 -14.62 -3.94
CA ASP A 169 18.48 -14.29 -5.16
C ASP A 169 17.64 -13.43 -6.12
N ALA A 170 16.33 -13.67 -6.25
CA ALA A 170 15.46 -12.87 -7.13
C ALA A 170 15.33 -11.43 -6.61
N PHE A 171 15.23 -11.25 -5.29
CA PHE A 171 15.18 -9.91 -4.71
C PHE A 171 16.55 -9.20 -4.71
N GLU A 172 17.64 -9.96 -4.77
CA GLU A 172 18.99 -9.41 -4.95
C GLU A 172 19.23 -8.95 -6.40
N GLU A 173 18.72 -9.70 -7.37
CA GLU A 173 18.73 -9.39 -8.80
C GLU A 173 17.94 -8.10 -9.11
N TYR A 174 16.78 -7.90 -8.48
CA TYR A 174 15.99 -6.67 -8.58
C TYR A 174 16.41 -5.55 -7.60
N GLY A 175 17.47 -5.75 -6.81
CA GLY A 175 17.99 -4.75 -5.87
C GLY A 175 17.08 -4.42 -4.68
N ILE A 176 16.05 -5.23 -4.43
CA ILE A 176 15.05 -5.05 -3.36
C ILE A 176 15.64 -5.45 -2.00
N LEU A 177 16.52 -6.47 -1.97
CA LEU A 177 17.12 -6.98 -0.74
C LEU A 177 18.53 -6.49 -0.42
N LYS A 178 19.22 -5.70 -1.27
CA LYS A 178 20.61 -5.29 -0.99
C LYS A 178 20.68 -4.45 0.30
N PRO A 179 21.11 -5.01 1.44
CA PRO A 179 21.16 -4.30 2.70
C PRO A 179 22.33 -3.34 2.62
N SER A 180 22.15 -2.16 3.19
CA SER A 180 23.02 -1.05 2.85
C SER A 180 24.09 -0.76 3.91
N ARG A 181 24.54 -1.81 4.61
CA ARG A 181 25.34 -1.81 5.84
C ARG A 181 24.51 -1.59 7.10
N LEU A 182 24.27 -2.70 7.79
CA LEU A 182 24.57 -2.97 9.21
C LEU A 182 23.57 -4.04 9.67
N ILE A 183 24.10 -5.23 9.97
CA ILE A 183 23.43 -6.38 10.62
C ILE A 183 22.54 -7.13 9.60
N ASP A 184 22.84 -8.37 9.20
CA ASP A 184 22.62 -9.61 9.97
C ASP A 184 21.32 -9.62 10.82
N SER A 185 20.33 -8.74 10.57
CA SER A 185 19.23 -8.53 11.53
C SER A 185 18.15 -9.61 11.44
N THR A 186 18.16 -10.41 10.38
CA THR A 186 17.38 -11.65 10.30
C THR A 186 18.22 -12.66 9.52
N PRO A 187 18.71 -13.74 10.15
CA PRO A 187 19.29 -14.87 9.43
C PRO A 187 18.33 -15.31 8.32
N LEU A 188 18.86 -15.73 7.16
CA LEU A 188 18.05 -16.18 6.01
C LEU A 188 16.99 -17.24 6.42
N ILE A 189 17.37 -18.08 7.40
CA ILE A 189 16.51 -19.10 8.03
C ILE A 189 15.26 -18.49 8.67
N THR A 190 15.38 -17.32 9.31
CA THR A 190 14.28 -16.59 9.93
C THR A 190 13.38 -15.93 8.88
N GLY A 191 13.94 -15.45 7.77
CA GLY A 191 13.16 -14.90 6.65
C GLY A 191 12.17 -15.90 6.05
N HIS A 192 12.57 -17.16 5.85
CA HIS A 192 11.68 -18.23 5.39
C HIS A 192 10.54 -18.55 6.37
N GLN A 193 10.77 -18.40 7.68
CA GLN A 193 9.73 -18.60 8.70
C GLN A 193 8.75 -17.43 8.78
N LEU A 194 9.21 -16.24 8.39
CA LEU A 194 8.48 -14.98 8.47
C LEU A 194 7.64 -14.70 7.21
N PHE A 195 8.09 -15.16 6.04
CA PHE A 195 7.35 -14.99 4.77
C PHE A 195 5.90 -15.54 4.79
N PRO A 196 5.60 -16.72 5.40
CA PRO A 196 4.21 -17.18 5.52
C PRO A 196 3.31 -16.23 6.32
N ILE A 197 3.86 -15.53 7.32
CA ILE A 197 3.11 -14.53 8.11
C ILE A 197 2.78 -13.33 7.23
N GLU A 198 3.77 -12.84 6.48
CA GLU A 198 3.62 -11.75 5.52
C GLU A 198 2.54 -12.05 4.47
N LEU A 199 2.60 -13.25 3.87
CA LEU A 199 1.61 -13.73 2.91
C LEU A 199 0.22 -13.85 3.55
N ALA A 200 0.12 -14.36 4.78
CA ALA A 200 -1.16 -14.49 5.47
C ALA A 200 -1.81 -13.11 5.71
N MET A 201 -1.04 -12.09 6.11
CA MET A 201 -1.54 -10.72 6.29
C MET A 201 -2.11 -10.15 4.98
N HIS A 202 -1.41 -10.37 3.87
CA HIS A 202 -1.83 -9.97 2.53
C HIS A 202 -3.13 -10.69 2.11
N VAL A 203 -3.23 -12.00 2.33
CA VAL A 203 -4.44 -12.79 2.05
C VAL A 203 -5.62 -12.31 2.90
N ILE A 204 -5.42 -12.01 4.18
CA ILE A 204 -6.46 -11.46 5.06
C ILE A 204 -7.03 -10.15 4.50
N LEU A 205 -6.14 -9.23 4.09
CA LEU A 205 -6.56 -7.96 3.50
C LEU A 205 -7.27 -8.16 2.14
N LEU A 206 -6.80 -9.10 1.32
CA LEU A 206 -7.40 -9.45 0.03
C LEU A 206 -8.83 -9.98 0.20
N VAL A 207 -9.04 -10.88 1.16
CA VAL A 207 -10.37 -11.43 1.48
C VAL A 207 -11.29 -10.33 1.98
N PHE A 208 -10.81 -9.47 2.89
CA PHE A 208 -11.57 -8.31 3.40
C PHE A 208 -12.07 -7.43 2.24
N LEU A 209 -11.18 -7.07 1.31
CA LEU A 209 -11.52 -6.24 0.16
C LEU A 209 -12.45 -6.96 -0.83
N SER A 210 -12.28 -8.26 -1.03
CA SER A 210 -13.13 -9.06 -1.92
C SER A 210 -14.57 -9.14 -1.41
N VAL A 211 -14.77 -9.34 -0.11
CA VAL A 211 -16.10 -9.29 0.52
C VAL A 211 -16.74 -7.92 0.29
N SER A 212 -15.96 -6.86 0.43
CA SER A 212 -16.41 -5.50 0.18
C SER A 212 -16.86 -5.27 -1.27
N LEU A 213 -16.07 -5.73 -2.25
CA LEU A 213 -16.38 -5.67 -3.69
C LEU A 213 -17.70 -6.37 -4.01
N ILE A 214 -17.91 -7.58 -3.48
CA ILE A 214 -19.14 -8.36 -3.68
C ILE A 214 -20.37 -7.58 -3.20
N GLN A 215 -20.29 -6.85 -2.09
CA GLN A 215 -21.39 -6.00 -1.63
C GLN A 215 -21.69 -4.85 -2.60
N GLY A 216 -20.65 -4.28 -3.22
CA GLY A 216 -20.79 -3.28 -4.28
C GLY A 216 -21.50 -3.83 -5.52
N LEU A 217 -21.07 -5.00 -6.01
CA LEU A 217 -21.66 -5.67 -7.17
C LEU A 217 -23.12 -6.04 -6.95
N ARG A 218 -23.46 -6.57 -5.76
CA ARG A 218 -24.85 -6.89 -5.37
C ARG A 218 -25.78 -5.67 -5.43
N ARG A 219 -25.27 -4.48 -5.11
CA ARG A 219 -26.05 -3.25 -5.26
C ARG A 219 -26.32 -2.93 -6.72
N GLN A 220 -25.28 -2.96 -7.55
CA GLN A 220 -25.40 -2.62 -8.96
C GLN A 220 -26.39 -3.54 -9.69
N SER A 221 -26.32 -4.85 -9.41
CA SER A 221 -27.25 -5.83 -9.96
C SER A 221 -28.72 -5.53 -9.58
N ARG A 222 -29.00 -5.14 -8.33
CA ARG A 222 -30.37 -4.74 -7.93
C ARG A 222 -30.84 -3.48 -8.64
N GLU A 223 -29.97 -2.48 -8.80
CA GLU A 223 -30.30 -1.24 -9.49
C GLU A 223 -30.58 -1.46 -10.99
N THR A 224 -29.93 -2.45 -11.63
CA THR A 224 -30.21 -2.79 -13.03
C THR A 224 -31.55 -3.52 -13.19
N THR A 225 -31.87 -4.47 -12.30
CA THR A 225 -33.15 -5.20 -12.35
C THR A 225 -34.36 -4.32 -12.09
N LEU A 226 -34.22 -3.26 -11.27
CA LEU A 226 -35.31 -2.31 -11.01
C LEU A 226 -35.56 -1.32 -12.17
N LYS A 227 -34.67 -1.27 -13.16
CA LYS A 227 -34.75 -0.35 -14.30
C LYS A 227 -35.14 -1.04 -15.62
N SER A 228 -35.20 -2.37 -15.63
CA SER A 228 -35.69 -3.22 -16.72
C SER A 228 -37.16 -3.54 -16.53
#